data_AF-A0A915J1I3-F1
#
_entry.id   AF-A0A915J1I3-F1
#
_cell.length_a   1.000
_cell.length_b   1.000
_cell.length_c   1.000
_cell.angle_alpha   90.00
_cell.angle_beta   90.00
_cell.angle_gamma   90.00
#
_symmetry.space_group_name_H-M   'P 1'
#
loop_
_entity.id
_entity.type
_entity.pdbx_description
1 polymer ?
#
loop_
_entity_poly.entity_id
_entity_poly.type
_entity_poly.pdbx_seq_one_letter_code
_entity_poly.pdbx_strand_id
1 'polypeptide(L)'
;IRGSVPVIWSQKPNLHWSPCIVVDFEIGVGHVERFRRHCDYWLRKYDRLILISLLSRKKQEEDLAELYGQVCRNIGLNMQLIEFDFNEKCKGARWDALEELMQILELQMAQCGYFLYKKGKATADRNQKSLFRTNCVDSLDRTNVIQTLISCKMLERQLKAVGILNDNERIGNHINFEGEYRRLWADNGDSISEQYAGTAALKSDFVRYRSRTLIGQLDDLKKTFYRWWINNFCDGFRQDSYDFMLGRYPIDHENPMKYSLHTWRKRHYAWLTIILLLICYVTSRCCS
;
A
#
# COMPACT_ATOMS: atom_id res chain seq x y z
N ILE A 1 5.74 -2.85 7.72
CA ILE A 1 5.45 -1.47 7.25
C ILE A 1 4.99 -1.47 5.79
N ARG A 2 4.30 -0.42 5.36
CA ARG A 2 4.01 -0.16 3.93
C ARG A 2 4.41 1.25 3.54
N GLY A 3 4.61 1.47 2.26
CA GLY A 3 4.78 2.79 1.70
C GLY A 3 4.98 2.74 0.20
N SER A 4 4.99 3.92 -0.42
CA SER A 4 5.36 4.09 -1.82
C SER A 4 6.80 3.60 -2.09
N VAL A 5 7.13 3.42 -3.36
CA VAL A 5 8.48 3.06 -3.81
C VAL A 5 9.44 4.19 -3.40
N PRO A 6 10.45 3.91 -2.55
CA PRO A 6 11.36 4.92 -1.98
C PRO A 6 12.47 5.34 -2.96
N VAL A 7 12.09 5.63 -4.20
CA VAL A 7 12.92 6.25 -5.23
C VAL A 7 12.24 7.52 -5.70
N ILE A 8 12.93 8.31 -6.51
CA ILE A 8 12.43 9.59 -6.98
C ILE A 8 11.62 9.31 -8.25
N TRP A 9 10.34 9.60 -8.18
CA TRP A 9 9.43 9.47 -9.30
C TRP A 9 8.26 10.44 -9.10
N SER A 10 7.55 10.73 -10.17
CA SER A 10 6.36 11.57 -10.12
C SER A 10 5.26 11.00 -10.99
N GLN A 11 4.01 11.27 -10.62
CA GLN A 11 2.85 10.97 -11.43
C GLN A 11 1.94 12.18 -11.34
N LYS A 12 1.90 12.98 -12.39
CA LYS A 12 1.12 14.22 -12.41
C LYS A 12 -0.30 13.93 -12.88
N PRO A 13 -1.34 14.44 -12.20
CA PRO A 13 -2.71 14.34 -12.69
C PRO A 13 -2.84 15.00 -14.07
N ASN A 14 -3.41 14.29 -15.03
CA ASN A 14 -3.58 14.75 -16.42
C ASN A 14 -4.95 14.38 -17.00
N LEU A 15 -5.96 14.20 -16.13
CA LEU A 15 -7.32 13.73 -16.44
C LEU A 15 -7.41 12.33 -17.06
N HIS A 16 -6.29 11.66 -17.38
CA HIS A 16 -6.33 10.27 -17.79
C HIS A 16 -6.70 9.39 -16.60
N TRP A 17 -7.33 8.25 -16.90
CA TRP A 17 -7.69 7.26 -15.88
C TRP A 17 -6.46 6.68 -15.16
N SER A 18 -5.34 6.57 -15.88
CA SER A 18 -4.06 6.10 -15.36
C SER A 18 -2.97 7.05 -15.87
N PRO A 19 -2.61 8.10 -15.12
CA PRO A 19 -1.54 9.02 -15.49
C PRO A 19 -0.20 8.31 -15.56
N CYS A 20 0.68 8.74 -16.46
CA CYS A 20 1.98 8.10 -16.65
C CYS A 20 2.89 8.34 -15.44
N ILE A 21 3.64 7.32 -15.04
CA ILE A 21 4.70 7.44 -14.04
C ILE A 21 5.94 7.97 -14.78
N VAL A 22 6.50 9.06 -14.27
CA VAL A 22 7.73 9.65 -14.77
C VAL A 22 8.83 9.33 -13.77
N VAL A 23 9.83 8.60 -14.24
CA VAL A 23 11.04 8.27 -13.51
C VAL A 23 12.17 9.08 -14.12
N ASP A 24 12.92 9.77 -13.28
CA ASP A 24 14.14 10.44 -13.70
C ASP A 24 15.28 9.42 -13.65
N PHE A 25 15.97 9.22 -14.78
CA PHE A 25 17.09 8.29 -14.89
C PHE A 25 18.45 9.00 -14.91
N GLU A 26 18.46 10.34 -14.74
CA GLU A 26 19.69 11.10 -14.79
C GLU A 26 20.66 10.74 -13.65
N ILE A 27 21.94 10.69 -14.00
CA ILE A 27 23.03 10.45 -13.04
C ILE A 27 23.10 11.66 -12.10
N GLY A 28 22.95 11.44 -10.80
CA GLY A 28 23.04 12.49 -9.77
C GLY A 28 21.71 12.87 -9.12
N VAL A 29 20.58 12.35 -9.60
CA VAL A 29 19.24 12.58 -9.02
C VAL A 29 19.14 12.09 -7.56
N GLY A 30 20.03 11.17 -7.17
CA GLY A 30 20.22 10.75 -5.78
C GLY A 30 19.27 9.65 -5.33
N HIS A 31 18.77 8.80 -6.25
CA HIS A 31 17.91 7.66 -5.91
C HIS A 31 18.56 6.75 -4.87
N VAL A 32 19.82 6.37 -5.10
CA VAL A 32 20.58 5.47 -4.21
C VAL A 32 20.76 6.11 -2.83
N GLU A 33 21.11 7.40 -2.76
CA GLU A 33 21.34 8.10 -1.50
C GLU A 33 20.05 8.22 -0.67
N ARG A 34 18.94 8.64 -1.30
CA ARG A 34 17.64 8.76 -0.60
C ARG A 34 17.14 7.40 -0.15
N PHE A 35 17.27 6.39 -0.99
CA PHE A 35 16.90 5.03 -0.64
C PHE A 35 17.77 4.46 0.48
N ARG A 36 19.08 4.73 0.46
CA ARG A 36 20.01 4.34 1.53
C ARG A 36 19.62 4.96 2.86
N ARG A 37 19.42 6.28 2.91
CA ARG A 37 18.96 6.97 4.11
C ARG A 37 17.65 6.39 4.65
N HIS A 38 16.73 6.05 3.75
CA HIS A 38 15.47 5.39 4.09
C HIS A 38 15.69 3.99 4.71
N CYS A 39 16.54 3.17 4.12
CA CYS A 39 16.86 1.83 4.63
C CYS A 39 17.63 1.88 5.96
N ASP A 40 18.63 2.75 6.08
CA ASP A 40 19.44 2.92 7.27
C ASP A 40 18.59 3.30 8.49
N TYR A 41 17.57 4.14 8.29
CA TYR A 41 16.63 4.48 9.37
C TYR A 41 15.98 3.23 10.00
N TRP A 42 15.61 2.24 9.18
CA TRP A 42 15.01 1.00 9.67
C TRP A 42 16.06 -0.01 10.14
N LEU A 43 17.22 -0.07 9.48
CA LEU A 43 18.33 -0.95 9.87
C LEU A 43 18.96 -0.59 11.22
N ARG A 44 18.78 0.65 11.69
CA ARG A 44 19.12 1.04 13.07
C ARG A 44 18.24 0.35 14.13
N LYS A 45 17.04 -0.11 13.75
CA LYS A 45 16.05 -0.72 14.66
C LYS A 45 15.89 -2.22 14.44
N TYR A 46 16.14 -2.70 13.22
CA TYR A 46 15.96 -4.08 12.80
C TYR A 46 17.22 -4.55 12.10
N ASP A 47 17.65 -5.78 12.36
CA ASP A 47 18.87 -6.37 11.80
C ASP A 47 18.80 -6.49 10.27
N ARG A 48 17.60 -6.71 9.71
CA ARG A 48 17.40 -7.00 8.29
C ARG A 48 16.08 -6.45 7.75
N LEU A 49 16.09 -5.99 6.49
CA LEU A 49 14.88 -5.58 5.77
C LEU A 49 14.47 -6.59 4.70
N ILE A 50 13.18 -6.89 4.62
CA ILE A 50 12.60 -7.72 3.57
C ILE A 50 11.61 -6.85 2.79
N LEU A 51 11.98 -6.49 1.58
CA LEU A 51 11.24 -5.59 0.70
C LEU A 51 10.39 -6.44 -0.26
N ILE A 52 9.09 -6.21 -0.27
CA ILE A 52 8.15 -6.90 -1.17
C ILE A 52 7.58 -5.85 -2.12
N SER A 53 8.04 -5.90 -3.37
CA SER A 53 7.60 -4.99 -4.42
C SER A 53 6.43 -5.59 -5.19
N LEU A 54 5.30 -4.88 -5.19
CA LEU A 54 4.06 -5.29 -5.87
C LEU A 54 3.85 -4.58 -7.22
N LEU A 55 4.93 -4.05 -7.78
CA LEU A 55 4.93 -3.32 -9.04
C LEU A 55 4.70 -4.29 -10.21
N SER A 56 3.96 -3.81 -11.20
CA SER A 56 3.74 -4.47 -12.47
C SER A 56 5.02 -4.40 -13.33
N ARG A 57 5.39 -5.51 -13.95
CA ARG A 57 6.48 -5.58 -14.93
C ARG A 57 6.05 -5.20 -16.34
N LYS A 58 4.83 -4.68 -16.46
CA LYS A 58 4.20 -4.28 -17.71
C LYS A 58 3.59 -2.89 -17.53
N LYS A 59 3.42 -2.17 -18.64
CA LYS A 59 2.73 -0.87 -18.70
C LYS A 59 3.51 0.22 -17.94
N GLN A 60 2.79 1.18 -17.36
CA GLN A 60 3.32 2.39 -16.75
C GLN A 60 4.19 2.16 -15.49
N GLU A 61 4.21 0.95 -14.90
CA GLU A 61 4.99 0.67 -13.68
C GLU A 61 6.37 0.06 -13.98
N GLU A 62 6.66 -0.28 -15.24
CA GLU A 62 7.85 -1.05 -15.65
C GLU A 62 9.16 -0.31 -15.33
N ASP A 63 9.28 0.94 -15.80
CA ASP A 63 10.45 1.81 -15.56
C ASP A 63 10.75 1.98 -14.06
N LEU A 64 9.69 2.18 -13.27
CA LEU A 64 9.81 2.33 -11.81
C LEU A 64 10.24 1.01 -11.15
N ALA A 65 9.70 -0.12 -11.61
CA ALA A 65 10.06 -1.44 -11.11
C ALA A 65 11.50 -1.81 -11.47
N GLU A 66 11.95 -1.47 -12.67
CA GLU A 66 13.32 -1.68 -13.10
C GLU A 66 14.28 -0.84 -12.27
N LEU A 67 14.07 0.47 -12.19
CA LEU A 67 14.91 1.36 -11.41
C LEU A 67 14.99 0.92 -9.94
N TYR A 68 13.85 0.63 -9.32
CA TYR A 68 13.83 0.20 -7.92
C TYR A 68 14.59 -1.11 -7.71
N GLY A 69 14.46 -2.06 -8.64
CA GLY A 69 15.22 -3.31 -8.62
C GLY A 69 16.73 -3.06 -8.74
N GLN A 70 17.17 -2.19 -9.65
CA GLN A 70 18.57 -1.82 -9.82
C GLN A 70 19.13 -1.15 -8.56
N VAL A 71 18.42 -0.16 -8.01
CA VAL A 71 18.81 0.55 -6.77
C VAL A 71 18.92 -0.42 -5.60
N CYS A 72 17.98 -1.36 -5.47
CA CYS A 72 18.03 -2.38 -4.42
C CYS A 72 19.24 -3.31 -4.55
N ARG A 73 19.58 -3.76 -5.75
CA ARG A 73 20.72 -4.65 -5.98
C ARG A 73 22.06 -3.97 -5.67
N ASN A 74 22.16 -2.66 -5.91
CA ASN A 74 23.43 -1.93 -5.85
C ASN A 74 23.75 -1.30 -4.48
N ILE A 75 22.84 -1.35 -3.50
CA ILE A 75 23.00 -0.57 -2.26
C ILE A 75 23.94 -1.22 -1.22
N GLY A 76 24.14 -2.55 -1.29
CA GLY A 76 25.03 -3.30 -0.39
C GLY A 76 24.59 -3.39 1.08
N LEU A 77 23.29 -3.24 1.38
CA LEU A 77 22.75 -3.31 2.75
C LEU A 77 22.20 -4.70 3.08
N ASN A 78 22.03 -5.00 4.38
CA ASN A 78 21.41 -6.24 4.85
C ASN A 78 19.89 -6.26 4.57
N MET A 79 19.53 -6.52 3.31
CA MET A 79 18.16 -6.53 2.86
C MET A 79 17.94 -7.56 1.76
N GLN A 80 16.67 -7.92 1.53
CA GLN A 80 16.26 -8.81 0.46
C GLN A 80 15.08 -8.17 -0.29
N LEU A 81 15.21 -8.02 -1.60
CA LEU A 81 14.10 -7.64 -2.46
C LEU A 81 13.39 -8.88 -3.00
N ILE A 82 12.06 -8.88 -2.91
CA ILE A 82 11.16 -9.90 -3.46
C ILE A 82 10.20 -9.18 -4.38
N GLU A 83 10.24 -9.54 -5.66
CA GLU A 83 9.44 -8.91 -6.70
C GLU A 83 8.26 -9.81 -7.03
N PHE A 84 7.05 -9.27 -6.87
CA PHE A 84 5.81 -10.00 -7.08
C PHE A 84 4.83 -9.14 -7.88
N ASP A 85 4.72 -9.39 -9.19
CA ASP A 85 3.73 -8.70 -10.01
C ASP A 85 2.32 -9.11 -9.60
N PHE A 86 1.70 -8.30 -8.73
CA PHE A 86 0.38 -8.57 -8.19
C PHE A 86 -0.70 -8.56 -9.29
N ASN A 87 -0.57 -7.71 -10.30
CA ASN A 87 -1.60 -7.54 -11.33
C ASN A 87 -1.64 -8.74 -12.26
N GLU A 88 -0.47 -9.26 -12.64
CA GLU A 88 -0.36 -10.46 -13.46
C GLU A 88 -0.69 -11.72 -12.67
N LYS A 89 -0.11 -11.88 -11.47
CA LYS A 89 -0.23 -13.11 -10.70
C LYS A 89 -1.62 -13.30 -10.09
N CYS A 90 -2.24 -12.24 -9.58
CA CYS A 90 -3.58 -12.31 -8.99
C CYS A 90 -4.71 -12.00 -9.99
N LYS A 91 -4.42 -11.96 -11.30
CA LYS A 91 -5.44 -11.81 -12.35
C LYS A 91 -6.46 -12.96 -12.23
N GLY A 92 -7.75 -12.62 -12.30
CA GLY A 92 -8.83 -13.60 -12.18
C GLY A 92 -9.08 -14.11 -10.75
N ALA A 93 -8.62 -13.37 -9.73
CA ALA A 93 -8.75 -13.77 -8.32
C ALA A 93 -8.05 -15.09 -7.97
N ARG A 94 -6.97 -15.43 -8.68
CA ARG A 94 -6.13 -16.59 -8.37
C ARG A 94 -5.41 -16.38 -7.04
N TRP A 95 -5.77 -17.19 -6.05
CA TRP A 95 -5.15 -17.21 -4.73
C TRP A 95 -3.86 -18.03 -4.69
N ASP A 96 -3.71 -19.00 -5.60
CA ASP A 96 -2.57 -19.91 -5.65
C ASP A 96 -1.23 -19.15 -5.67
N ALA A 97 -1.13 -18.08 -6.45
CA ALA A 97 0.08 -17.28 -6.50
C ALA A 97 0.40 -16.52 -5.19
N LEU A 98 -0.62 -16.17 -4.41
CA LEU A 98 -0.43 -15.59 -3.07
C LEU A 98 0.03 -16.66 -2.07
N GLU A 99 -0.46 -17.89 -2.21
CA GLU A 99 -0.01 -19.03 -1.41
C GLU A 99 1.45 -19.38 -1.72
N GLU A 100 1.83 -19.41 -3.01
CA GLU A 100 3.23 -19.57 -3.44
C GLU A 100 4.13 -18.47 -2.84
N LEU A 101 3.69 -17.21 -2.88
CA LEU A 101 4.43 -16.12 -2.24
C LEU A 101 4.57 -16.36 -0.73
N MET A 102 3.51 -16.75 -0.04
CA MET A 102 3.59 -17.04 1.40
C MET A 102 4.53 -18.20 1.72
N GLN A 103 4.57 -19.24 0.88
CA GLN A 103 5.53 -20.34 1.00
C GLN A 103 6.98 -19.84 0.84
N ILE A 104 7.23 -18.98 -0.15
CA ILE A 104 8.55 -18.36 -0.35
C ILE A 104 8.96 -17.52 0.86
N LEU A 105 8.01 -16.81 1.50
CA LEU A 105 8.26 -15.95 2.65
C LEU A 105 8.37 -16.71 3.98
N GLU A 106 8.03 -17.99 4.05
CA GLU A 106 7.93 -18.73 5.30
C GLU A 106 9.25 -18.75 6.08
N LEU A 107 10.38 -18.92 5.37
CA LEU A 107 11.70 -18.90 5.98
C LEU A 107 12.06 -17.50 6.49
N GLN A 108 11.79 -16.46 5.70
CA GLN A 108 12.05 -15.07 6.04
C GLN A 108 11.21 -14.65 7.25
N MET A 109 9.97 -15.11 7.32
CA MET A 109 9.08 -14.89 8.45
C MET A 109 9.57 -15.57 9.72
N ALA A 110 10.07 -16.81 9.63
CA ALA A 110 10.70 -17.50 10.74
C ALA A 110 11.95 -16.74 11.26
N GLN A 111 12.80 -16.26 10.36
CA GLN A 111 14.00 -15.48 10.69
C GLN A 111 13.67 -14.08 11.22
N CYS A 112 12.61 -13.46 10.70
CA CYS A 112 12.12 -12.16 11.14
C CYS A 112 11.73 -12.18 12.62
N GLY A 113 11.08 -13.27 13.04
CA GLY A 113 10.57 -13.41 14.40
C GLY A 113 9.51 -12.36 14.71
N TYR A 114 9.17 -12.27 15.99
CA TYR A 114 8.21 -11.32 16.54
C TYR A 114 8.57 -10.99 17.98
N PHE A 115 8.06 -9.87 18.46
CA PHE A 115 8.19 -9.50 19.86
C PHE A 115 7.29 -10.39 20.73
N LEU A 116 7.86 -10.97 21.79
CA LEU A 116 7.14 -11.76 22.77
C LEU A 116 7.62 -11.38 24.17
N TYR A 117 6.67 -10.98 25.02
CA TYR A 117 6.92 -10.65 26.41
C TYR A 117 5.95 -11.45 27.29
N LYS A 118 6.49 -12.12 28.31
CA LYS A 118 5.69 -12.84 29.31
C LYS A 118 5.61 -12.00 30.58
N LYS A 119 4.39 -11.79 31.05
CA LYS A 119 4.13 -11.07 32.31
C LYS A 119 4.93 -11.72 33.45
N GLY A 120 5.66 -10.90 34.21
CA GLY A 120 6.48 -11.36 35.34
C GLY A 120 7.97 -11.57 35.00
N LYS A 121 8.38 -11.42 33.74
CA LYS A 121 9.80 -11.37 33.37
C LYS A 121 10.30 -9.93 33.29
N ALA A 122 11.56 -9.72 33.64
CA ALA A 122 12.19 -8.40 33.56
C ALA A 122 12.48 -7.97 32.11
N THR A 123 12.64 -8.93 31.19
CA THR A 123 12.98 -8.68 29.78
C THR A 123 12.07 -9.47 28.85
N ALA A 124 11.99 -9.03 27.59
CA ALA A 124 11.31 -9.77 26.54
C ALA A 124 11.94 -11.15 26.30
N ASP A 125 11.11 -12.15 26.02
CA ASP A 125 11.55 -13.50 25.67
C ASP A 125 12.09 -13.56 24.23
N ARG A 126 11.50 -12.75 23.35
CA ARG A 126 11.92 -12.65 21.94
C ARG A 126 11.76 -11.20 21.47
N ASN A 127 12.73 -10.75 20.69
CA ASN A 127 12.65 -9.50 19.95
C ASN A 127 12.47 -9.79 18.46
N GLN A 128 11.70 -8.94 17.78
CA GLN A 128 11.62 -8.98 16.33
C GLN A 128 12.94 -8.50 15.72
N LYS A 129 13.52 -9.30 14.82
CA LYS A 129 14.83 -9.03 14.22
C LYS A 129 14.73 -8.37 12.84
N SER A 130 13.76 -8.76 12.04
CA SER A 130 13.64 -8.24 10.66
C SER A 130 12.35 -7.46 10.47
N LEU A 131 12.29 -6.68 9.39
CA LEU A 131 11.11 -5.90 9.04
C LEU A 131 10.68 -6.16 7.60
N PHE A 132 9.41 -6.55 7.43
CA PHE A 132 8.76 -6.57 6.12
C PHE A 132 8.31 -5.16 5.72
N ARG A 133 8.72 -4.72 4.53
CA ARG A 133 8.19 -3.52 3.85
C ARG A 133 7.50 -3.94 2.58
N THR A 134 6.19 -3.72 2.49
CA THR A 134 5.45 -3.87 1.23
C THR A 134 5.37 -2.54 0.51
N ASN A 135 5.72 -2.52 -0.77
CA ASN A 135 5.62 -1.34 -1.60
C ASN A 135 4.84 -1.60 -2.88
N CYS A 136 4.30 -0.51 -3.41
CA CYS A 136 3.53 -0.46 -4.62
C CYS A 136 3.55 1.00 -5.14
N VAL A 137 2.96 1.29 -6.30
CA VAL A 137 2.76 2.69 -6.74
C VAL A 137 1.90 3.42 -5.70
N ASP A 138 0.71 2.86 -5.45
CA ASP A 138 -0.17 3.26 -4.35
C ASP A 138 -0.12 2.22 -3.23
N SER A 139 0.31 2.63 -2.04
CA SER A 139 0.50 1.73 -0.90
C SER A 139 -0.79 1.42 -0.13
N LEU A 140 -1.88 1.17 -0.85
CA LEU A 140 -3.19 0.90 -0.25
C LEU A 140 -3.60 -0.54 -0.50
N ASP A 141 -4.27 -0.80 -1.62
CA ASP A 141 -5.10 -2.00 -1.78
C ASP A 141 -4.25 -3.27 -1.90
N ARG A 142 -3.26 -3.29 -2.82
CA ARG A 142 -2.36 -4.44 -3.04
C ARG A 142 -1.53 -4.75 -1.78
N THR A 143 -1.05 -3.70 -1.11
CA THR A 143 -0.21 -3.86 0.09
C THR A 143 -1.01 -4.36 1.29
N ASN A 144 -2.29 -3.99 1.41
CA ASN A 144 -3.15 -4.44 2.50
C ASN A 144 -3.37 -5.96 2.44
N VAL A 145 -3.58 -6.51 1.25
CA VAL A 145 -3.72 -7.95 1.02
C VAL A 145 -2.47 -8.69 1.51
N ILE A 146 -1.28 -8.29 1.05
CA ILE A 146 -0.02 -8.94 1.44
C ILE A 146 0.24 -8.82 2.94
N GLN A 147 -0.01 -7.65 3.53
CA GLN A 147 0.15 -7.45 4.97
C GLN A 147 -0.82 -8.29 5.80
N THR A 148 -2.06 -8.48 5.32
CA THR A 148 -3.04 -9.36 5.96
C THR A 148 -2.57 -10.82 5.97
N LEU A 149 -1.97 -11.30 4.87
CA LEU A 149 -1.46 -12.67 4.77
C LEU A 149 -0.23 -12.89 5.67
N ILE A 150 0.74 -11.98 5.63
CA ILE A 150 1.95 -12.05 6.47
C ILE A 150 1.57 -12.01 7.96
N SER A 151 0.69 -11.10 8.34
CA SER A 151 0.23 -10.99 9.73
C SER A 151 -0.54 -12.22 10.18
N CYS A 152 -1.36 -12.82 9.31
CA CYS A 152 -2.09 -14.04 9.65
C CYS A 152 -1.12 -15.19 9.94
N LYS A 153 -0.10 -15.36 9.09
CA LYS A 153 0.97 -16.35 9.33
C LYS A 153 1.73 -16.07 10.61
N MET A 154 2.03 -14.81 10.92
CA MET A 154 2.78 -14.48 12.15
C MET A 154 1.94 -14.68 13.40
N LEU A 155 0.64 -14.41 13.31
CA LEU A 155 -0.30 -14.72 14.37
C LEU A 155 -0.40 -16.24 14.60
N GLU A 156 -0.44 -17.07 13.55
CA GLU A 156 -0.37 -18.54 13.69
C GLU A 156 0.86 -18.96 14.51
N ARG A 157 2.03 -18.40 14.19
CA ARG A 157 3.29 -18.70 14.91
C ARG A 157 3.29 -18.19 16.36
N GLN A 158 2.64 -17.06 16.62
CA GLN A 158 2.49 -16.52 17.97
C GLN A 158 1.57 -17.40 18.82
N LEU A 159 0.41 -17.77 18.29
CA LEU A 159 -0.58 -18.62 18.95
C LEU A 159 -0.02 -20.01 19.28
N LYS A 160 0.80 -20.59 18.38
CA LYS A 160 1.52 -21.84 18.65
C LYS A 160 2.53 -21.69 19.78
N ALA A 161 3.32 -20.61 19.77
CA ALA A 161 4.34 -20.41 20.80
C ALA A 161 3.78 -20.16 22.21
N VAL A 162 2.52 -19.71 22.32
CA VAL A 162 1.82 -19.58 23.60
C VAL A 162 0.95 -20.81 23.94
N GLY A 163 0.91 -21.83 23.07
CA GLY A 163 0.18 -23.07 23.30
C GLY A 163 -1.33 -22.98 23.07
N ILE A 164 -1.82 -21.96 22.36
CA ILE A 164 -3.24 -21.83 21.99
C ILE A 164 -3.56 -22.69 20.75
N LEU A 165 -2.64 -22.76 19.79
CA LEU A 165 -2.75 -23.63 18.62
C LEU A 165 -1.72 -24.75 18.70
N ASN A 166 -2.11 -25.95 18.28
CA ASN A 166 -1.20 -27.07 18.08
C ASN A 166 -0.34 -26.86 16.81
N ASP A 167 0.78 -27.58 16.70
CA ASP A 167 1.71 -27.43 15.57
C ASP A 167 1.07 -27.70 14.19
N ASN A 168 0.08 -28.59 14.15
CA ASN A 168 -0.65 -28.93 12.92
C ASN A 168 -1.86 -28.02 12.65
N GLU A 169 -2.29 -27.22 13.63
CA GLU A 169 -3.44 -26.32 13.48
C GLU A 169 -3.03 -25.01 12.77
N ARG A 170 -4.02 -24.43 12.09
CA ARG A 170 -3.93 -23.15 11.37
C ARG A 170 -5.15 -22.31 11.73
N ILE A 171 -5.04 -20.99 11.56
CA ILE A 171 -6.17 -20.08 11.81
C ILE A 171 -7.36 -20.45 10.91
N GLY A 172 -7.09 -20.91 9.68
CA GLY A 172 -8.14 -21.36 8.75
C GLY A 172 -8.93 -22.59 9.22
N ASN A 173 -8.45 -23.34 10.22
CA ASN A 173 -9.25 -24.41 10.85
C ASN A 173 -10.34 -23.85 11.79
N HIS A 174 -10.26 -22.58 12.18
CA HIS A 174 -11.18 -21.91 13.10
C HIS A 174 -11.99 -20.83 12.37
N ILE A 175 -13.04 -21.24 11.66
CA ILE A 175 -13.82 -20.40 10.72
C ILE A 175 -14.32 -19.09 11.37
N ASN A 176 -14.86 -19.16 12.59
CA ASN A 176 -15.39 -17.96 13.27
C ASN A 176 -14.29 -16.95 13.57
N PHE A 177 -13.15 -17.41 14.09
CA PHE A 177 -12.00 -16.55 14.39
C PHE A 177 -11.39 -15.98 13.11
N GLU A 178 -11.27 -16.81 12.07
CA GLU A 178 -10.79 -16.35 10.77
C GLU A 178 -11.70 -15.27 10.16
N GLY A 179 -13.02 -15.41 10.29
CA GLY A 179 -14.00 -14.41 9.85
C GLY A 179 -13.81 -13.05 10.51
N GLU A 180 -13.69 -13.03 11.85
CA GLU A 180 -13.43 -11.80 12.61
C GLU A 180 -12.06 -11.20 12.28
N TYR A 181 -11.03 -12.05 12.12
CA TYR A 181 -9.69 -11.61 11.72
C TYR A 181 -9.70 -10.90 10.34
N ARG A 182 -10.40 -11.49 9.36
CA ARG A 182 -10.53 -10.89 8.03
C ARG A 182 -11.32 -9.59 8.06
N ARG A 183 -12.36 -9.50 8.90
CA ARG A 183 -13.12 -8.25 9.10
C ARG A 183 -12.23 -7.15 9.65
N LEU A 184 -11.47 -7.43 10.71
CA LEU A 184 -10.52 -6.48 11.30
C LEU A 184 -9.53 -5.93 10.26
N TRP A 185 -8.96 -6.78 9.41
CA TRP A 185 -8.00 -6.35 8.39
C TRP A 185 -8.64 -5.60 7.22
N ALA A 186 -9.89 -5.92 6.89
CA ALA A 186 -10.66 -5.15 5.91
C ALA A 186 -10.94 -3.74 6.43
N ASP A 187 -11.38 -3.62 7.68
CA ASP A 187 -11.73 -2.33 8.30
C ASP A 187 -10.48 -1.45 8.53
N ASN A 188 -9.34 -2.07 8.88
CA ASN A 188 -8.04 -1.40 8.89
C ASN A 188 -7.64 -0.90 7.48
N GLY A 189 -7.89 -1.70 6.45
CA GLY A 189 -7.69 -1.31 5.05
C GLY A 189 -8.55 -0.11 4.67
N ASP A 190 -9.85 -0.17 4.99
CA ASP A 190 -10.83 0.87 4.71
C ASP A 190 -10.46 2.18 5.41
N SER A 191 -10.11 2.13 6.69
CA SER A 191 -9.74 3.31 7.49
C SER A 191 -8.50 4.03 6.93
N ILE A 192 -7.48 3.28 6.53
CA ILE A 192 -6.25 3.90 5.99
C ILE A 192 -6.48 4.38 4.55
N SER A 193 -7.31 3.68 3.77
CA SER A 193 -7.72 4.14 2.44
C SER A 193 -8.51 5.44 2.53
N GLU A 194 -9.39 5.59 3.52
CA GLU A 194 -10.19 6.79 3.68
C GLU A 194 -9.30 8.01 3.95
N GLN A 195 -8.30 7.87 4.81
CA GLN A 195 -7.32 8.93 5.11
C GLN A 195 -6.50 9.34 3.88
N TYR A 196 -6.08 8.37 3.06
CA TYR A 196 -5.18 8.64 1.92
C TYR A 196 -5.95 9.03 0.64
N ALA A 197 -6.95 8.23 0.27
CA ALA A 197 -7.67 8.33 -1.00
C ALA A 197 -9.06 8.98 -0.87
N GLY A 198 -9.52 9.27 0.35
CA GLY A 198 -10.87 9.81 0.59
C GLY A 198 -12.00 8.79 0.39
N THR A 199 -11.68 7.51 0.20
CA THR A 199 -12.66 6.41 0.07
C THR A 199 -12.22 5.20 0.88
N ALA A 200 -13.15 4.31 1.21
CA ALA A 200 -12.82 2.95 1.64
C ALA A 200 -11.94 2.21 0.61
N ALA A 201 -11.32 1.11 1.03
CA ALA A 201 -10.34 0.39 0.21
C ALA A 201 -11.00 -0.24 -1.01
N LEU A 202 -10.26 -0.29 -2.12
CA LEU A 202 -10.62 -1.16 -3.22
C LEU A 202 -10.27 -2.59 -2.82
N LYS A 203 -11.02 -3.56 -3.34
CA LYS A 203 -10.80 -4.98 -3.05
C LYS A 203 -10.97 -5.34 -1.56
N SER A 204 -11.76 -4.59 -0.79
CA SER A 204 -12.12 -4.99 0.59
C SER A 204 -12.68 -6.42 0.63
N ASP A 205 -13.47 -6.78 -0.39
CA ASP A 205 -14.06 -8.11 -0.56
C ASP A 205 -13.02 -9.21 -0.75
N PHE A 206 -11.90 -8.89 -1.40
CA PHE A 206 -10.80 -9.83 -1.57
C PHE A 206 -10.19 -10.20 -0.22
N VAL A 207 -10.15 -9.26 0.73
CA VAL A 207 -9.72 -9.51 2.12
C VAL A 207 -10.84 -10.19 2.93
N ARG A 208 -12.09 -9.71 2.84
CA ARG A 208 -13.22 -10.22 3.63
C ARG A 208 -13.61 -11.66 3.26
N TYR A 209 -13.73 -11.96 1.96
CA TYR A 209 -14.36 -13.19 1.48
C TYR A 209 -13.41 -14.15 0.75
N ARG A 210 -12.14 -13.74 0.55
CA ARG A 210 -11.21 -14.43 -0.36
C ARG A 210 -11.79 -14.64 -1.76
N SER A 211 -12.71 -13.81 -2.21
CA SER A 211 -13.32 -13.91 -3.53
C SER A 211 -13.79 -12.54 -4.00
N ARG A 212 -14.12 -12.43 -5.29
CA ARG A 212 -14.69 -11.20 -5.86
C ARG A 212 -16.20 -11.38 -5.97
N THR A 213 -16.96 -10.58 -5.23
CA THR A 213 -18.43 -10.53 -5.38
C THR A 213 -18.81 -9.53 -6.47
N LEU A 214 -19.92 -9.75 -7.19
CA LEU A 214 -20.41 -8.80 -8.21
C LEU A 214 -20.77 -7.45 -7.59
N ILE A 215 -21.34 -7.46 -6.38
CA ILE A 215 -21.66 -6.25 -5.62
C ILE A 215 -20.38 -5.48 -5.25
N GLY A 216 -19.35 -6.18 -4.79
CA GLY A 216 -18.05 -5.57 -4.49
C GLY A 216 -17.31 -5.06 -5.72
N GLN A 217 -17.49 -5.68 -6.89
CA GLN A 217 -16.95 -5.16 -8.14
C GLN A 217 -17.64 -3.84 -8.55
N LEU A 218 -18.95 -3.71 -8.37
CA LEU A 218 -19.68 -2.45 -8.61
C LEU A 218 -19.28 -1.36 -7.61
N ASP A 219 -19.10 -1.72 -6.33
CA ASP A 219 -18.62 -0.80 -5.30
C ASP A 219 -17.18 -0.32 -5.59
N ASP A 220 -16.30 -1.23 -6.00
CA ASP A 220 -14.94 -0.90 -6.47
C ASP A 220 -14.97 0.08 -7.64
N LEU A 221 -15.90 -0.08 -8.60
CA LEU A 221 -16.05 0.86 -9.71
C LEU A 221 -16.40 2.26 -9.22
N LYS A 222 -17.41 2.39 -8.35
CA LYS A 222 -17.81 3.69 -7.76
C LYS A 222 -16.65 4.34 -7.02
N LYS A 223 -15.95 3.59 -6.17
CA LYS A 223 -14.76 4.05 -5.45
C LYS A 223 -13.66 4.50 -6.41
N THR A 224 -13.42 3.77 -7.50
CA THR A 224 -12.38 4.13 -8.48
C THR A 224 -12.71 5.45 -9.18
N PHE A 225 -13.97 5.69 -9.56
CA PHE A 225 -14.40 6.98 -10.10
C PHE A 225 -14.21 8.12 -9.10
N TYR A 226 -14.58 7.90 -7.84
CA TYR A 226 -14.42 8.92 -6.81
C TYR A 226 -12.94 9.23 -6.51
N ARG A 227 -12.09 8.20 -6.46
CA ARG A 227 -10.63 8.38 -6.35
C ARG A 227 -10.05 9.12 -7.55
N TRP A 228 -10.48 8.80 -8.78
CA TRP A 228 -10.08 9.54 -9.97
C TRP A 228 -10.46 11.01 -9.87
N TRP A 229 -11.65 11.32 -9.36
CA TRP A 229 -12.08 12.70 -9.12
C TRP A 229 -11.18 13.40 -8.09
N ILE A 230 -10.99 12.81 -6.91
CA ILE A 230 -10.13 13.38 -5.86
C ILE A 230 -8.71 13.61 -6.38
N ASN A 231 -8.12 12.63 -7.06
CA ASN A 231 -6.76 12.71 -7.56
C ASN A 231 -6.58 13.81 -8.61
N ASN A 232 -7.59 14.08 -9.44
CA ASN A 232 -7.50 15.14 -10.46
C ASN A 232 -7.82 16.53 -9.92
N PHE A 233 -8.70 16.64 -8.92
CA PHE A 233 -9.26 17.94 -8.53
C PHE A 233 -8.92 18.38 -7.11
N CYS A 234 -8.54 17.47 -6.21
CA CYS A 234 -8.24 17.77 -4.81
C CYS A 234 -6.74 17.60 -4.46
N ASP A 235 -5.99 16.87 -5.28
CA ASP A 235 -4.62 16.47 -4.93
C ASP A 235 -3.62 17.64 -4.92
N GLY A 236 -3.81 18.64 -5.79
CA GLY A 236 -2.99 19.86 -5.77
C GLY A 236 -3.04 20.60 -4.42
N PHE A 237 -4.23 20.73 -3.83
CA PHE A 237 -4.38 21.35 -2.51
C PHE A 237 -3.74 20.51 -1.39
N ARG A 238 -3.79 19.18 -1.50
CA ARG A 238 -3.12 18.28 -0.55
C ARG A 238 -1.60 18.41 -0.66
N GLN A 239 -1.06 18.45 -1.88
CA GLN A 239 0.37 18.64 -2.12
C GLN A 239 0.86 19.98 -1.56
N ASP A 240 0.12 21.07 -1.79
CA ASP A 240 0.45 22.38 -1.20
C ASP A 240 0.47 22.34 0.33
N SER A 241 -0.48 21.63 0.94
CA SER A 241 -0.55 21.45 2.40
C SER A 241 0.68 20.70 2.92
N TYR A 242 1.12 19.65 2.21
CA TYR A 242 2.34 18.93 2.55
C TYR A 242 3.58 19.81 2.40
N ASP A 243 3.70 20.53 1.29
CA ASP A 243 4.86 21.40 1.04
C ASP A 243 4.93 22.54 2.06
N PHE A 244 3.79 23.09 2.48
CA PHE A 244 3.72 24.05 3.58
C PHE A 244 4.21 23.45 4.90
N MET A 245 3.66 22.30 5.30
CA MET A 245 4.04 21.63 6.57
C MET A 245 5.50 21.17 6.60
N LEU A 246 6.08 20.84 5.44
CA LEU A 246 7.47 20.42 5.30
C LEU A 246 8.44 21.59 5.06
N GLY A 247 7.94 22.83 5.06
CA GLY A 247 8.76 24.03 4.82
C GLY A 247 9.34 24.12 3.40
N ARG A 248 8.71 23.46 2.44
CA ARG A 248 9.09 23.47 1.00
C ARG A 248 8.28 24.47 0.19
N TYR A 249 7.29 25.10 0.80
CA TYR A 249 6.47 26.09 0.15
C TYR A 249 7.30 27.34 -0.17
N PRO A 250 7.47 27.72 -1.45
CA PRO A 250 8.25 28.89 -1.82
C PRO A 250 7.51 30.16 -1.38
N ILE A 251 8.06 30.88 -0.40
CA ILE A 251 7.57 32.19 0.02
C ILE A 251 8.36 33.24 -0.76
N ASP A 252 7.71 33.87 -1.75
CA ASP A 252 8.25 35.07 -2.39
C ASP A 252 7.86 36.28 -1.54
N HIS A 253 8.84 36.87 -0.84
CA HIS A 253 8.63 38.01 0.04
C HIS A 253 8.27 39.31 -0.70
N GLU A 254 8.62 39.42 -1.99
CA GLU A 254 8.31 40.58 -2.81
C GLU A 254 6.95 40.44 -3.49
N ASN A 255 6.53 39.20 -3.75
CA ASN A 255 5.19 38.90 -4.26
C ASN A 255 4.56 37.70 -3.53
N PRO A 256 3.98 37.93 -2.34
CA PRO A 256 3.37 36.87 -1.52
C PRO A 256 2.23 36.11 -2.22
N MET A 257 1.68 36.65 -3.32
CA MET A 257 0.61 36.04 -4.11
C MET A 257 1.11 35.31 -5.38
N LYS A 258 2.42 35.35 -5.68
CA LYS A 258 3.00 34.73 -6.89
C LYS A 258 2.82 33.21 -6.91
N TYR A 259 2.99 32.60 -5.74
CA TYR A 259 2.60 31.24 -5.49
C TYR A 259 1.25 31.31 -4.81
N SER A 260 0.18 31.56 -5.57
CA SER A 260 -1.15 31.26 -5.05
C SER A 260 -1.14 29.78 -4.71
N LEU A 261 -1.57 29.38 -3.50
CA LEU A 261 -2.05 28.02 -3.26
C LEU A 261 -2.92 27.62 -4.46
N HIS A 262 -2.99 26.34 -4.82
CA HIS A 262 -4.02 25.85 -5.73
C HIS A 262 -5.39 26.12 -5.08
N THR A 263 -5.84 27.38 -5.18
CA THR A 263 -7.06 27.88 -4.58
C THR A 263 -8.18 27.32 -5.41
N TRP A 264 -8.84 26.32 -4.83
CA TRP A 264 -10.20 25.87 -5.11
C TRP A 264 -10.97 26.72 -6.14
N ARG A 265 -10.89 26.36 -7.42
CA ARG A 265 -11.86 26.81 -8.45
C ARG A 265 -13.19 26.05 -8.26
N LYS A 266 -13.94 26.37 -7.18
CA LYS A 266 -15.22 25.71 -6.81
C LYS A 266 -16.32 25.76 -7.89
N ARG A 267 -16.31 26.72 -8.81
CA ARG A 267 -17.53 27.05 -9.56
C ARG A 267 -17.77 26.27 -10.85
N HIS A 268 -16.74 25.78 -11.54
CA HIS A 268 -16.94 25.11 -12.82
C HIS A 268 -17.09 23.59 -12.72
N TYR A 269 -16.47 22.95 -11.73
CA TYR A 269 -16.45 21.49 -11.63
C TYR A 269 -17.51 20.91 -10.69
N ALA A 270 -18.07 21.68 -9.76
CA ALA A 270 -19.17 21.21 -8.89
C ALA A 270 -20.33 20.64 -9.71
N TRP A 271 -20.70 21.31 -10.82
CA TRP A 271 -21.72 20.85 -11.75
C TRP A 271 -21.33 19.54 -12.46
N LEU A 272 -20.07 19.37 -12.86
CA LEU A 272 -19.59 18.11 -13.45
C LEU A 272 -19.64 16.95 -12.45
N THR A 273 -19.28 17.20 -11.18
CA THR A 273 -19.43 16.22 -10.09
C THR A 273 -20.89 15.83 -9.87
N ILE A 274 -21.78 16.82 -9.82
CA ILE A 274 -23.22 16.58 -9.61
C ILE A 274 -23.79 15.78 -10.80
N ILE A 275 -23.42 16.12 -12.03
CA ILE A 275 -23.84 15.40 -13.24
C ILE A 275 -23.30 13.96 -13.23
N LEU A 276 -22.02 13.76 -12.90
CA LEU A 276 -21.42 12.40 -12.85
C LEU A 276 -22.03 11.55 -11.72
N LEU A 277 -22.29 12.14 -10.55
CA LEU A 277 -22.97 11.46 -9.44
C LEU A 277 -24.44 11.14 -9.78
N LEU A 278 -25.13 12.03 -10.49
CA LEU A 278 -26.49 11.79 -11.00
C LEU A 278 -26.50 10.66 -12.04
N ILE A 279 -25.53 10.63 -12.96
CA ILE A 279 -25.39 9.54 -13.93
C ILE A 279 -25.18 8.22 -13.19
N CYS A 280 -24.25 8.16 -12.24
CA CYS A 280 -24.02 6.96 -11.43
C CYS A 280 -25.26 6.54 -10.62
N TYR A 281 -26.00 7.49 -10.06
CA TYR A 281 -27.24 7.24 -9.32
C TYR A 281 -28.34 6.68 -10.23
N VAL A 282 -28.56 7.28 -11.40
CA VAL A 282 -29.56 6.83 -12.38
C VAL A 282 -29.21 5.44 -12.92
N THR A 283 -27.94 5.19 -13.26
CA THR A 283 -27.50 3.86 -13.70
C THR A 283 -27.67 2.78 -12.63
N SER A 284 -27.60 3.15 -11.34
CA SER A 284 -27.79 2.19 -10.24
C SER A 284 -29.25 1.81 -10.02
N ARG A 285 -30.20 2.66 -10.43
CA ARG A 285 -31.64 2.37 -10.34
C ARG A 285 -32.22 1.68 -11.57
N CYS A 286 -31.60 1.82 -12.74
CA CYS A 286 -32.04 1.10 -13.94
C CYS A 286 -31.66 -0.39 -13.96
N CYS A 287 -30.83 -0.86 -13.02
CA CYS A 287 -30.46 -2.27 -12.86
C CYS A 287 -31.13 -2.96 -11.66
N SER A 288 -32.12 -2.32 -11.03
CA SER A 288 -33.01 -2.93 -10.02
C SER A 288 -34.38 -3.22 -10.66
#